data_AF-A0A9R1J589-F1
#
_entry.id   AF-A0A9R1J589-F1
#
_cell.length_a   1.000
_cell.length_b   1.000
_cell.length_c   1.000
_cell.angle_alpha   90.00
_cell.angle_beta   90.00
_cell.angle_gamma   90.00
#
_symmetry.space_group_name_H-M   'P 1'
#
loop_
_entity.id
_entity.type
_entity.pdbx_description
1 polymer ?
#
loop_
_entity_poly.entity_id
_entity_poly.type
_entity_poly.pdbx_seq_one_letter_code
_entity_poly.pdbx_strand_id
1 'polypeptide(L)'
;MGATASSFYYSSLPPSPPSKCSVWETMSATRLFTVPDYSKWALMRPGSALLFDHALHLLGYSYDVKVYPAGYVKAKDEAVCPAGYSKEADFVAVFAEPTTHRYYSKDMEASRISMEILDGSGERTVFDNHTVTSRQNGKLNTGYVWFVKRRELEASGCLRGDSFTIRCTVSADVQITRSSAEVMEALTAAASDPSKTQLTGSHMLTIDRFSKIKAVLRTGDCVHSTQFSLGGSNWYFKVYPNGSGRYGDRTSCGMSVFLGRGRSDEPATTAEFRFEIGDQKEVRSTKHTFRHHDPEHEFPYLQYFAGKTIADGRLVVRCHVRVIKAETPN
;
A
#
# COMPACT_ATOMS: atom_id res chain seq x y z
N MET A 1 10.52 34.20 -70.69
CA MET A 1 11.59 34.66 -69.77
C MET A 1 10.94 35.09 -68.47
N GLY A 2 11.37 34.49 -67.35
CA GLY A 2 11.19 35.01 -65.99
C GLY A 2 9.81 34.84 -65.34
N ALA A 3 9.43 33.63 -64.92
CA ALA A 3 8.42 33.47 -63.89
C ALA A 3 9.05 33.78 -62.53
N THR A 4 8.50 34.75 -61.81
CA THR A 4 8.93 35.21 -60.49
C THR A 4 8.58 34.17 -59.43
N ALA A 5 9.60 33.68 -58.73
CA ALA A 5 9.45 32.93 -57.49
C ALA A 5 9.04 33.90 -56.37
N SER A 6 7.95 33.59 -55.66
CA SER A 6 7.69 34.15 -54.33
C SER A 6 7.67 33.00 -53.33
N SER A 7 8.79 32.80 -52.66
CA SER A 7 8.90 31.95 -51.48
C SER A 7 8.34 32.72 -50.27
N PHE A 8 7.19 32.32 -49.75
CA PHE A 8 6.79 32.67 -48.39
C PHE A 8 7.13 31.49 -47.48
N TYR A 9 8.31 31.53 -46.87
CA TYR A 9 8.56 30.78 -45.64
C TYR A 9 7.80 31.48 -44.51
N TYR A 10 6.57 31.04 -44.21
CA TYR A 10 6.03 31.26 -42.87
C TYR A 10 6.63 30.19 -41.96
N SER A 11 7.74 30.54 -41.31
CA SER A 11 8.19 29.85 -40.11
C SER A 11 7.22 30.23 -39.00
N SER A 12 6.11 29.49 -38.90
CA SER A 12 5.20 29.59 -37.78
C SER A 12 5.92 29.04 -36.54
N LEU A 13 6.49 29.93 -35.73
CA LEU A 13 6.85 29.59 -34.36
C LEU A 13 5.63 28.92 -33.71
N PRO A 14 5.79 27.80 -33.00
CA PRO A 14 4.66 27.21 -32.28
C PRO A 14 4.06 28.28 -31.36
N PRO A 15 2.71 28.33 -31.24
CA PRO A 15 2.05 29.32 -30.43
C PRO A 15 2.65 29.30 -29.02
N SER A 16 3.01 30.48 -28.51
CA SER A 16 3.51 30.62 -27.14
C SER A 16 2.52 29.94 -26.19
N PRO A 17 2.98 29.08 -25.27
CA PRO A 17 2.08 28.38 -24.36
C PRO A 17 1.21 29.39 -23.61
N PRO A 18 -0.07 29.04 -23.34
CA PRO A 18 -1.00 29.96 -22.71
C PRO A 18 -0.43 30.47 -21.38
N SER A 19 -0.60 31.76 -21.07
CA SER A 19 -0.02 32.35 -19.84
C SER A 19 -0.58 31.72 -18.56
N LYS A 20 -1.77 31.12 -18.65
CA LYS A 20 -2.44 30.37 -17.59
C LYS A 20 -2.92 29.02 -18.11
N CYS A 21 -2.71 27.98 -17.32
CA CYS A 21 -3.14 26.62 -17.58
C CYS A 21 -4.14 26.17 -16.49
N SER A 22 -5.24 25.53 -16.91
CA SER A 22 -6.11 24.81 -15.99
C SER A 22 -5.55 23.41 -15.78
N VAL A 23 -5.20 23.07 -14.55
CA VAL A 23 -4.56 21.80 -14.19
C VAL A 23 -5.34 21.14 -13.06
N TRP A 24 -5.49 19.83 -13.13
CA TRP A 24 -5.98 19.03 -12.01
C TRP A 24 -4.83 18.76 -11.04
N GLU A 25 -5.02 19.15 -9.80
CA GLU A 25 -4.07 18.87 -8.72
C GLU A 25 -4.76 18.07 -7.63
N THR A 26 -4.06 17.05 -7.13
CA THR A 26 -4.49 16.31 -5.95
C THR A 26 -4.13 17.12 -4.70
N MET A 27 -5.13 17.71 -4.06
CA MET A 27 -4.97 18.21 -2.70
C MET A 27 -5.07 17.06 -1.72
N SER A 28 -4.28 17.08 -0.65
CA SER A 28 -4.34 16.05 0.38
C SER A 28 -4.07 16.62 1.76
N ALA A 29 -4.67 15.95 2.76
CA ALA A 29 -4.40 16.18 4.16
C ALA A 29 -4.01 14.84 4.79
N THR A 30 -2.91 14.84 5.53
CA THR A 30 -2.34 13.64 6.14
C THR A 30 -2.18 13.85 7.64
N ARG A 31 -2.57 12.86 8.44
CA ARG A 31 -2.34 12.87 9.88
C ARG A 31 -2.01 11.47 10.41
N LEU A 32 -1.26 11.44 11.50
CA LEU A 32 -0.92 10.25 12.25
C LEU A 32 -1.86 10.08 13.45
N PHE A 33 -2.31 8.85 13.66
CA PHE A 33 -3.18 8.42 14.74
C PHE A 33 -2.55 7.25 15.48
N THR A 34 -2.19 7.45 16.74
CA THR A 34 -1.64 6.36 17.57
C THR A 34 -2.77 5.69 18.31
N VAL A 35 -2.88 4.37 18.15
CA VAL A 35 -3.80 3.51 18.91
C VAL A 35 -3.04 3.04 20.16
N PRO A 36 -3.34 3.58 21.34
CA PRO A 36 -2.69 3.18 22.58
C PRO A 36 -3.33 1.89 23.14
N ASP A 37 -2.62 1.22 24.06
CA ASP A 37 -3.12 0.05 24.80
C ASP A 37 -3.78 -1.00 23.88
N TYR A 38 -3.12 -1.32 22.77
CA TYR A 38 -3.64 -2.23 21.74
C TYR A 38 -4.10 -3.55 22.35
N SER A 39 -3.32 -4.13 23.27
CA SER A 39 -3.68 -5.38 23.95
C SER A 39 -5.04 -5.31 24.66
N LYS A 40 -5.39 -4.17 25.27
CA LYS A 40 -6.71 -3.98 25.90
C LYS A 40 -7.81 -3.90 24.85
N TRP A 41 -7.60 -3.10 23.81
CA TRP A 41 -8.57 -2.94 22.74
C TRP A 41 -8.82 -4.24 21.96
N ALA A 42 -7.78 -5.05 21.75
CA ALA A 42 -7.87 -6.34 21.07
C ALA A 42 -8.68 -7.39 21.86
N LEU A 43 -8.87 -7.18 23.17
CA LEU A 43 -9.71 -8.01 24.05
C LEU A 43 -11.14 -7.49 24.20
N MET A 44 -11.44 -6.30 23.65
CA MET A 44 -12.80 -5.75 23.66
C MET A 44 -13.74 -6.58 22.79
N ARG A 45 -15.05 -6.36 22.95
CA ARG A 45 -16.04 -6.96 22.06
C ARG A 45 -15.83 -6.45 20.62
N PRO A 46 -15.84 -7.33 19.60
CA PRO A 46 -15.87 -6.88 18.20
C PRO A 46 -16.97 -5.84 17.98
N GLY A 47 -16.67 -4.80 17.22
CA GLY A 47 -17.50 -3.60 17.08
C GLY A 47 -17.14 -2.45 18.04
N SER A 48 -16.30 -2.68 19.06
CA SER A 48 -15.79 -1.59 19.91
C SER A 48 -14.80 -0.71 19.14
N ALA A 49 -15.09 0.58 19.05
CA ALA A 49 -14.29 1.55 18.30
C ALA A 49 -13.48 2.47 19.23
N LEU A 50 -12.22 2.73 18.85
CA LEU A 50 -11.47 3.92 19.28
C LEU A 50 -11.78 5.05 18.29
N LEU A 51 -12.20 6.20 18.81
CA LEU A 51 -12.63 7.35 18.02
C LEU A 51 -11.58 8.47 18.06
N PHE A 52 -11.29 9.05 16.90
CA PHE A 52 -10.56 10.29 16.73
C PHE A 52 -11.48 11.28 16.02
N ASP A 53 -12.19 12.09 16.79
CA ASP A 53 -13.21 13.01 16.28
C ASP A 53 -12.60 14.27 15.66
N HIS A 54 -13.18 14.71 14.54
CA HIS A 54 -12.75 15.88 13.75
C HIS A 54 -11.24 15.93 13.51
N ALA A 55 -10.66 14.77 13.27
CA ALA A 55 -9.23 14.61 13.40
C ALA A 55 -8.48 14.92 12.11
N LEU A 56 -9.17 15.07 10.98
CA LEU A 56 -8.56 15.44 9.71
C LEU A 56 -9.44 16.41 8.95
N HIS A 57 -8.85 17.43 8.31
CA HIS A 57 -9.58 18.44 7.55
C HIS A 57 -9.03 18.58 6.13
N LEU A 58 -9.91 18.59 5.14
CA LEU A 58 -9.57 18.85 3.75
C LEU A 58 -10.72 19.59 3.07
N LEU A 59 -10.42 20.69 2.37
CA LEU A 59 -11.41 21.45 1.59
C LEU A 59 -12.69 21.85 2.38
N GLY A 60 -12.53 22.17 3.67
CA GLY A 60 -13.65 22.55 4.54
C GLY A 60 -14.44 21.39 5.13
N TYR A 61 -14.14 20.14 4.75
CA TYR A 61 -14.68 18.94 5.36
C TYR A 61 -13.82 18.51 6.54
N SER A 62 -14.48 17.93 7.55
CA SER A 62 -13.80 17.26 8.67
C SER A 62 -14.10 15.77 8.61
N TYR A 63 -13.14 14.95 9.03
CA TYR A 63 -13.25 13.50 9.03
C TYR A 63 -12.99 12.94 10.43
N ASP A 64 -13.85 12.03 10.86
CA ASP A 64 -13.67 11.20 12.05
C ASP A 64 -12.93 9.93 11.66
N VAL A 65 -11.86 9.61 12.37
CA VAL A 65 -11.14 8.35 12.16
C VAL A 65 -11.56 7.36 13.25
N LYS A 66 -12.01 6.18 12.83
CA LYS A 66 -12.50 5.11 13.72
C LYS A 66 -11.64 3.87 13.52
N VAL A 67 -11.09 3.34 14.61
CA VAL A 67 -10.30 2.11 14.58
C VAL A 67 -11.00 1.06 15.43
N TYR A 68 -11.07 -0.17 14.93
CA TYR A 68 -11.68 -1.31 15.63
C TYR A 68 -10.61 -2.39 15.82
N PRO A 69 -9.81 -2.33 16.89
CA PRO A 69 -8.70 -3.26 17.08
C PRO A 69 -9.12 -4.72 17.29
N ALA A 70 -10.33 -4.96 17.81
CA ALA A 70 -10.93 -6.30 17.97
C ALA A 70 -11.81 -6.73 16.78
N GLY A 71 -11.82 -5.96 15.69
CA GLY A 71 -12.62 -6.21 14.50
C GLY A 71 -13.97 -5.52 14.49
N TYR A 72 -14.56 -5.48 13.30
CA TYR A 72 -15.79 -4.74 13.01
C TYR A 72 -16.97 -5.69 12.84
N VAL A 73 -18.13 -5.29 13.34
CA VAL A 73 -19.40 -6.01 13.18
C VAL A 73 -20.42 -5.02 12.64
N LYS A 74 -21.17 -5.39 11.59
CA LYS A 74 -22.26 -4.55 11.11
C LYS A 74 -23.43 -4.66 12.11
N ALA A 75 -24.04 -3.53 12.45
CA ALA A 75 -25.17 -3.46 13.38
C ALA A 75 -26.36 -4.40 13.03
N LYS A 76 -26.51 -4.80 11.76
CA LYS A 76 -27.56 -5.76 11.35
C LYS A 76 -27.23 -7.22 11.67
N ASP A 77 -25.94 -7.54 11.85
CA ASP A 77 -25.45 -8.90 12.10
C ASP A 77 -25.36 -9.20 13.61
N GLU A 78 -25.42 -8.17 14.46
CA GLU A 78 -25.43 -8.30 15.94
C GLU A 78 -26.62 -9.12 16.46
N ALA A 79 -27.78 -9.06 15.78
CA ALA A 79 -28.98 -9.78 16.18
C ALA A 79 -29.00 -11.27 15.77
N VAL A 80 -28.09 -11.71 14.87
CA VAL A 80 -28.12 -13.05 14.25
C VAL A 80 -27.02 -13.96 14.77
N CYS A 81 -25.99 -13.43 15.44
CA CYS A 81 -24.85 -14.21 15.91
C CYS A 81 -24.68 -14.20 17.44
N PRO A 82 -25.49 -14.98 18.19
CA PRO A 82 -25.33 -15.11 19.65
C PRO A 82 -24.02 -15.83 20.06
N ALA A 83 -23.25 -16.35 19.10
CA ALA A 83 -21.98 -17.03 19.31
C ALA A 83 -20.84 -16.49 18.42
N GLY A 84 -20.60 -15.18 18.45
CA GLY A 84 -19.25 -14.59 18.54
C GLY A 84 -18.12 -14.97 17.56
N TYR A 85 -18.37 -15.55 16.38
CA TYR A 85 -17.32 -15.81 15.39
C TYR A 85 -17.69 -15.29 14.01
N SER A 86 -17.35 -14.03 13.75
CA SER A 86 -17.28 -13.46 12.40
C SER A 86 -15.82 -13.48 11.93
N LYS A 87 -15.56 -13.70 10.64
CA LYS A 87 -14.17 -13.65 10.11
C LYS A 87 -13.57 -12.26 10.28
N GLU A 88 -14.42 -11.24 10.34
CA GLU A 88 -14.09 -9.83 10.59
C GLU A 88 -13.42 -9.62 11.95
N ALA A 89 -13.75 -10.42 12.96
CA ALA A 89 -13.15 -10.33 14.30
C ALA A 89 -11.66 -10.71 14.34
N ASP A 90 -11.14 -11.38 13.30
CA ASP A 90 -9.71 -11.69 13.18
C ASP A 90 -8.89 -10.51 12.64
N PHE A 91 -9.54 -9.43 12.21
CA PHE A 91 -8.90 -8.26 11.59
C PHE A 91 -9.04 -7.01 12.46
N VAL A 92 -8.08 -6.10 12.33
CA VAL A 92 -8.28 -4.69 12.68
C VAL A 92 -9.05 -4.04 11.54
N ALA A 93 -10.08 -3.27 11.86
CA ALA A 93 -10.77 -2.42 10.88
C ALA A 93 -10.45 -0.95 11.13
N VAL A 94 -10.49 -0.14 10.07
CA VAL A 94 -10.23 1.30 10.14
C VAL A 94 -11.10 2.06 9.15
N PHE A 95 -11.66 3.18 9.58
CA PHE A 95 -12.50 4.05 8.76
C PHE A 95 -12.11 5.51 8.96
N ALA A 96 -12.24 6.31 7.90
CA ALA A 96 -12.29 7.77 7.95
C ALA A 96 -13.61 8.22 7.32
N GLU A 97 -14.49 8.76 8.15
CA GLU A 97 -15.84 9.15 7.77
C GLU A 97 -15.99 10.66 7.86
N PRO A 98 -16.55 11.33 6.84
CA PRO A 98 -16.80 12.75 6.88
C PRO A 98 -17.87 13.11 7.93
N THR A 99 -17.63 14.13 8.75
CA THR A 99 -18.50 14.48 9.90
C THR A 99 -19.76 15.25 9.50
N THR A 100 -19.71 15.98 8.39
CA THR A 100 -20.82 16.86 7.97
C THR A 100 -21.76 16.12 7.03
N HIS A 101 -22.94 15.76 7.53
CA HIS A 101 -24.07 15.23 6.75
C HIS A 101 -24.70 16.23 5.76
N ARG A 102 -24.26 17.50 5.76
CA ARG A 102 -24.87 18.56 4.94
C ARG A 102 -24.42 18.43 3.50
N TYR A 103 -25.30 17.86 2.68
CA TYR A 103 -25.18 17.70 1.24
C TYR A 103 -23.90 16.98 0.82
N TYR A 104 -24.04 15.69 0.52
CA TYR A 104 -23.12 14.99 -0.38
C TYR A 104 -22.96 15.83 -1.64
N SER A 105 -21.91 16.66 -1.70
CA SER A 105 -21.57 17.34 -2.94
C SER A 105 -20.89 16.32 -3.85
N LYS A 106 -21.09 16.45 -5.15
CA LYS A 106 -20.47 15.59 -6.16
C LYS A 106 -18.94 15.60 -6.06
N ASP A 107 -18.37 16.65 -5.44
CA ASP A 107 -16.94 16.82 -5.22
C ASP A 107 -16.39 15.87 -4.13
N MET A 108 -17.22 15.43 -3.18
CA MET A 108 -16.83 14.42 -2.18
C MET A 108 -16.74 13.00 -2.75
N GLU A 109 -17.47 12.67 -3.82
CA GLU A 109 -17.36 11.35 -4.47
C GLU A 109 -15.97 11.11 -5.07
N ALA A 110 -15.21 12.18 -5.33
CA ALA A 110 -13.83 12.12 -5.80
C ALA A 110 -12.79 12.01 -4.67
N SER A 111 -13.20 12.10 -3.40
CA SER A 111 -12.26 12.00 -2.29
C SER A 111 -11.75 10.57 -2.10
N ARG A 112 -10.44 10.40 -2.06
CA ARG A 112 -9.72 9.15 -1.86
C ARG A 112 -9.17 9.09 -0.45
N ILE A 113 -9.24 7.92 0.17
CA ILE A 113 -8.72 7.69 1.52
C ILE A 113 -7.63 6.62 1.47
N SER A 114 -6.42 7.00 1.88
CA SER A 114 -5.30 6.09 2.13
C SER A 114 -5.19 5.82 3.63
N MET A 115 -5.12 4.55 4.00
CA MET A 115 -4.87 4.09 5.35
C MET A 115 -3.61 3.25 5.35
N GLU A 116 -2.69 3.57 6.25
CA GLU A 116 -1.39 2.92 6.34
C GLU A 116 -1.05 2.66 7.81
N ILE A 117 -0.60 1.44 8.15
CA ILE A 117 0.03 1.17 9.45
C ILE A 117 1.53 1.26 9.28
N LEU A 118 2.15 2.02 10.18
CA LEU A 118 3.58 2.28 10.18
C LEU A 118 4.31 1.28 11.09
N ASP A 119 5.59 1.07 10.81
CA ASP A 119 6.50 0.30 11.64
C ASP A 119 6.68 0.93 13.04
N GLY A 120 7.38 0.24 13.94
CA GLY A 120 7.58 0.72 15.31
C GLY A 120 8.33 2.06 15.42
N SER A 121 9.03 2.53 14.38
CA SER A 121 9.59 3.90 14.39
C SER A 121 8.53 4.96 14.05
N GLY A 122 7.44 4.57 13.37
CA GLY A 122 6.41 5.49 12.89
C GLY A 122 6.80 6.19 11.60
N GLU A 123 7.76 5.65 10.85
CA GLU A 123 8.30 6.30 9.64
C GLU A 123 7.96 5.54 8.37
N ARG A 124 7.99 4.20 8.41
CA ARG A 124 7.86 3.36 7.22
C ARG A 124 6.54 2.62 7.21
N THR A 125 5.86 2.63 6.06
CA THR A 125 4.63 1.87 5.85
C THR A 125 4.92 0.38 5.82
N VAL A 126 4.15 -0.40 6.57
CA VAL A 126 4.18 -1.87 6.55
C VAL A 126 2.91 -2.42 5.92
N PHE A 127 1.76 -1.89 6.36
CA PHE A 127 0.46 -2.23 5.78
C PHE A 127 -0.16 -0.99 5.16
N ASP A 128 -0.76 -1.14 3.99
CA ASP A 128 -1.58 -0.14 3.32
C ASP A 128 -2.81 -0.78 2.69
N ASN A 129 -3.66 0.04 2.08
CA ASN A 129 -4.82 -0.35 1.27
C ASN A 129 -4.57 -1.50 0.28
N HIS A 130 -3.35 -1.65 -0.26
CA HIS A 130 -3.00 -2.68 -1.25
C HIS A 130 -2.55 -4.00 -0.61
N THR A 131 -2.06 -3.94 0.63
CA THR A 131 -1.82 -5.14 1.44
C THR A 131 -3.11 -5.73 2.04
N VAL A 132 -4.21 -4.96 2.06
CA VAL A 132 -5.51 -5.33 2.64
C VAL A 132 -6.17 -6.50 1.89
N THR A 133 -6.73 -7.46 2.63
CA THR A 133 -7.38 -8.66 2.05
C THR A 133 -8.84 -8.47 1.57
N SER A 134 -9.36 -7.24 1.48
CA SER A 134 -10.79 -6.95 1.32
C SER A 134 -11.14 -6.21 0.03
N ARG A 135 -12.26 -6.64 -0.56
CA ARG A 135 -13.06 -5.90 -1.53
C ARG A 135 -13.88 -4.85 -0.79
N GLN A 136 -13.71 -3.58 -1.13
CA GLN A 136 -14.42 -2.42 -0.57
C GLN A 136 -15.92 -2.72 -0.37
N ASN A 137 -16.47 -2.33 0.78
CA ASN A 137 -17.93 -2.30 0.97
C ASN A 137 -18.46 -1.13 0.12
N GLY A 138 -19.50 -1.37 -0.70
CA GLY A 138 -19.84 -0.55 -1.87
C GLY A 138 -19.89 0.98 -1.71
N LYS A 139 -19.71 1.67 -2.85
CA LYS A 139 -19.85 3.13 -3.14
C LYS A 139 -19.18 4.16 -2.22
N LEU A 140 -18.73 3.84 -1.01
CA LEU A 140 -18.14 4.83 -0.09
C LEU A 140 -16.72 4.41 0.29
N ASN A 141 -15.74 5.18 -0.19
CA ASN A 141 -14.30 5.02 0.03
C ASN A 141 -13.87 5.41 1.46
N THR A 142 -14.59 4.90 2.46
CA THR A 142 -14.55 5.40 3.85
C THR A 142 -13.69 4.53 4.77
N GLY A 143 -13.14 3.41 4.31
CA GLY A 143 -12.31 2.55 5.16
C GLY A 143 -12.24 1.08 4.73
N TYR A 144 -11.72 0.26 5.65
CA TYR A 144 -11.39 -1.15 5.45
C TYR A 144 -11.86 -2.00 6.64
N VAL A 145 -12.73 -2.97 6.36
CA VAL A 145 -13.22 -3.94 7.36
C VAL A 145 -12.14 -4.99 7.70
N TRP A 146 -11.37 -5.44 6.70
CA TRP A 146 -10.32 -6.45 6.88
C TRP A 146 -8.92 -5.87 6.67
N PHE A 147 -8.64 -4.72 7.29
CA PHE A 147 -7.43 -3.94 7.01
C PHE A 147 -6.15 -4.76 7.22
N VAL A 148 -5.97 -5.33 8.42
CA VAL A 148 -4.84 -6.21 8.72
C VAL A 148 -5.30 -7.31 9.69
N LYS A 149 -4.83 -8.55 9.50
CA LYS A 149 -5.06 -9.61 10.50
C LYS A 149 -4.34 -9.27 11.79
N ARG A 150 -4.99 -9.46 12.94
CA ARG A 150 -4.40 -9.17 14.25
C ARG A 150 -3.09 -9.93 14.50
N ARG A 151 -3.07 -11.24 14.17
CA ARG A 151 -1.85 -12.08 14.28
C ARG A 151 -0.69 -11.57 13.42
N GLU A 152 -0.98 -11.03 12.23
CA GLU A 152 0.04 -10.48 11.33
C GLU A 152 0.55 -9.14 11.87
N LEU A 153 -0.34 -8.27 12.37
CA LEU A 153 0.04 -7.03 13.02
C LEU A 153 0.93 -7.29 14.25
N GLU A 154 0.54 -8.23 15.10
CA GLU A 154 1.29 -8.65 16.29
C GLU A 154 2.67 -9.22 15.95
N ALA A 155 2.82 -9.86 14.78
CA ALA A 155 4.08 -10.41 14.30
C ALA A 155 4.94 -9.41 13.48
N SER A 156 4.39 -8.25 13.09
CA SER A 156 4.99 -7.33 12.12
C SER A 156 6.03 -6.34 12.68
N GLY A 157 6.17 -6.25 14.01
CA GLY A 157 7.00 -5.23 14.66
C GLY A 157 6.43 -3.80 14.62
N CYS A 158 5.18 -3.61 14.15
CA CYS A 158 4.51 -2.31 14.16
C CYS A 158 4.08 -1.87 15.57
N LEU A 159 3.97 -2.81 16.52
CA LEU A 159 3.62 -2.50 17.91
C LEU A 159 4.86 -2.01 18.69
N ARG A 160 4.89 -0.72 19.03
CA ARG A 160 5.87 -0.12 19.93
C ARG A 160 5.24 0.15 21.29
N GLY A 161 5.68 -0.56 22.32
CA GLY A 161 5.18 -0.37 23.69
C GLY A 161 3.66 -0.57 23.79
N ASP A 162 3.12 -1.59 23.12
CA ASP A 162 1.68 -1.89 23.04
C ASP A 162 0.83 -0.85 22.29
N SER A 163 1.46 -0.07 21.40
CA SER A 163 0.75 0.91 20.55
C SER A 163 1.18 0.75 19.09
N PHE A 164 0.30 1.05 18.14
CA PHE A 164 0.67 1.18 16.73
C PHE A 164 0.14 2.49 16.15
N THR A 165 0.74 2.95 15.06
CA THR A 165 0.41 4.23 14.43
C THR A 165 -0.20 3.99 13.05
N ILE A 166 -1.33 4.65 12.80
CA ILE A 166 -2.00 4.72 11.51
C ILE A 166 -1.72 6.08 10.89
N ARG A 167 -1.26 6.10 9.64
CA ARG A 167 -1.26 7.28 8.79
C ARG A 167 -2.52 7.26 7.93
N CYS A 168 -3.36 8.26 8.11
CA CYS A 168 -4.54 8.47 7.27
C CYS A 168 -4.28 9.68 6.37
N THR A 169 -4.48 9.49 5.07
CA THR A 169 -4.40 10.54 4.06
C THR A 169 -5.74 10.63 3.36
N VAL A 170 -6.40 11.78 3.43
CA VAL A 170 -7.55 12.07 2.57
C VAL A 170 -7.05 12.94 1.42
N SER A 171 -7.45 12.65 0.20
CA SER A 171 -7.08 13.42 -0.98
C SER A 171 -8.24 13.64 -1.92
N ALA A 172 -8.23 14.72 -2.67
CA ALA A 172 -9.23 15.06 -3.67
C ALA A 172 -8.57 15.77 -4.85
N ASP A 173 -9.02 15.47 -6.07
CA ASP A 173 -8.55 16.17 -7.27
C ASP A 173 -9.38 17.43 -7.47
N VAL A 174 -8.71 18.57 -7.51
CA VAL A 174 -9.34 19.89 -7.73
C VAL A 174 -8.73 20.55 -8.97
N GLN A 175 -9.57 21.26 -9.71
CA GLN A 175 -9.11 22.04 -10.85
C GLN A 175 -8.63 23.40 -10.37
N ILE A 176 -7.36 23.72 -10.62
CA ILE A 176 -6.76 25.01 -10.29
C ILE A 176 -6.18 25.67 -11.53
N THR A 177 -6.04 26.99 -11.47
CA THR A 177 -5.34 27.75 -12.51
C THR A 177 -3.93 28.08 -12.05
N ARG A 178 -2.92 27.67 -12.83
CA ARG A 178 -1.51 28.02 -12.61
C ARG A 178 -0.94 28.77 -13.81
N SER A 179 0.16 29.49 -13.60
CA SER A 179 0.95 30.01 -14.71
C SER A 179 1.68 28.88 -15.43
N SER A 180 1.96 29.05 -16.73
CA SER A 180 2.74 28.07 -17.49
C SER A 180 4.14 27.85 -16.92
N ALA A 181 4.76 28.87 -16.32
CA ALA A 181 6.07 28.76 -15.68
C ALA A 181 6.04 27.79 -14.49
N GLU A 182 5.05 27.91 -13.60
CA GLU A 182 4.88 27.03 -12.43
C GLU A 182 4.63 25.57 -12.86
N VAL A 183 3.85 25.36 -13.93
CA VAL A 183 3.59 24.01 -14.45
C VAL A 183 4.87 23.37 -14.99
N MET A 184 5.67 24.13 -15.75
CA MET A 184 6.93 23.62 -16.30
C MET A 184 7.98 23.34 -15.23
N GLU A 185 8.04 24.18 -14.19
CA GLU A 185 8.91 23.97 -13.04
C GLU A 185 8.54 22.68 -12.30
N ALA A 186 7.25 22.47 -12.02
CA ALA A 186 6.76 21.25 -11.36
C ALA A 186 7.03 19.98 -12.18
N LEU A 187 6.83 20.02 -13.51
CA LEU A 187 7.15 18.88 -14.39
C LEU A 187 8.65 18.56 -14.39
N THR A 188 9.49 19.59 -14.38
CA THR A 188 10.95 19.44 -14.34
C THR A 188 11.38 18.82 -13.00
N ALA A 189 10.83 19.29 -11.88
CA ALA A 189 11.08 18.71 -10.56
C ALA A 189 10.59 17.26 -10.46
N ALA A 190 9.43 16.94 -11.03
CA ALA A 190 8.91 15.57 -11.03
C ALA A 190 9.76 14.60 -11.89
N ALA A 191 10.47 15.10 -12.90
CA ALA A 191 11.37 14.34 -13.75
C ALA A 191 12.76 14.11 -13.10
N SER A 192 13.16 14.97 -12.15
CA SER A 192 14.45 14.87 -11.45
C SER A 192 14.42 14.02 -10.18
N ASP A 193 13.25 13.48 -9.81
CA ASP A 193 13.09 12.59 -8.65
C ASP A 193 14.00 11.34 -8.79
N PRO A 194 15.00 11.17 -7.89
CA PRO A 194 15.94 10.06 -7.97
C PRO A 194 15.29 8.69 -7.78
N SER A 195 14.13 8.61 -7.10
CA SER A 195 13.39 7.36 -6.92
C SER A 195 12.79 6.82 -8.23
N LYS A 196 12.64 7.68 -9.24
CA LYS A 196 12.18 7.31 -10.59
C LYS A 196 13.30 6.89 -11.54
N THR A 197 14.55 7.24 -11.22
CA THR A 197 15.71 6.93 -12.07
C THR A 197 16.40 5.63 -11.68
N GLN A 198 16.35 5.25 -10.40
CA GLN A 198 16.89 3.98 -9.95
C GLN A 198 15.98 2.82 -10.37
N LEU A 199 16.50 1.97 -11.26
CA LEU A 199 15.77 0.79 -11.76
C LEU A 199 16.17 -0.52 -11.08
N THR A 200 17.26 -0.54 -10.31
CA THR A 200 17.73 -1.72 -9.59
C THR A 200 17.98 -1.38 -8.13
N GLY A 201 17.48 -2.22 -7.22
CA GLY A 201 17.65 -2.03 -5.79
C GLY A 201 17.51 -3.34 -5.02
N SER A 202 17.71 -3.26 -3.71
CA SER A 202 17.46 -4.37 -2.80
C SER A 202 16.80 -3.88 -1.51
N HIS A 203 15.89 -4.67 -0.98
CA HIS A 203 15.21 -4.40 0.28
C HIS A 203 15.33 -5.60 1.22
N MET A 204 15.46 -5.35 2.52
CA MET A 204 15.73 -6.38 3.51
C MET A 204 14.68 -6.37 4.61
N LEU A 205 14.15 -7.56 4.92
CA LEU A 205 13.32 -7.83 6.09
C LEU A 205 14.12 -8.70 7.06
N THR A 206 14.21 -8.25 8.30
CA THR A 206 14.68 -9.06 9.43
C THR A 206 13.47 -9.52 10.22
N ILE A 207 13.37 -10.83 10.44
CA ILE A 207 12.37 -11.44 11.31
C ILE A 207 13.10 -12.00 12.53
N ASP A 208 13.06 -11.25 13.63
CA ASP A 208 13.60 -11.69 14.91
C ASP A 208 12.69 -12.74 15.54
N ARG A 209 13.30 -13.70 16.27
CA ARG A 209 12.55 -14.78 16.94
C ARG A 209 11.65 -15.55 15.96
N PHE A 210 12.14 -15.82 14.75
CA PHE A 210 11.40 -16.44 13.65
C PHE A 210 10.69 -17.74 14.06
N SER A 211 11.31 -18.58 14.90
CA SER A 211 10.69 -19.81 15.40
C SER A 211 9.41 -19.54 16.19
N LYS A 212 9.35 -18.47 17.00
CA LYS A 212 8.16 -18.06 17.74
C LYS A 212 7.09 -17.53 16.79
N ILE A 213 7.47 -16.69 15.83
CA ILE A 213 6.54 -16.17 14.81
C ILE A 213 5.95 -17.32 14.00
N LYS A 214 6.78 -18.27 13.56
CA LYS A 214 6.34 -19.48 12.85
C LYS A 214 5.42 -20.36 13.70
N ALA A 215 5.58 -20.41 15.02
CA ALA A 215 4.68 -21.15 15.90
C ALA A 215 3.31 -20.48 16.10
N VAL A 216 3.24 -19.14 16.02
CA VAL A 216 2.02 -18.35 16.24
C VAL A 216 1.20 -18.14 14.96
N LEU A 217 1.88 -17.91 13.83
CA LEU A 217 1.21 -17.69 12.54
C LEU A 217 0.66 -18.99 11.97
N ARG A 218 -0.56 -18.96 11.45
CA ARG A 218 -1.17 -20.12 10.78
C ARG A 218 -0.71 -20.21 9.33
N THR A 219 -0.97 -21.34 8.66
CA THR A 219 -0.85 -21.40 7.20
C THR A 219 -1.73 -20.31 6.56
N GLY A 220 -1.15 -19.55 5.63
CA GLY A 220 -1.79 -18.39 5.01
C GLY A 220 -1.72 -17.08 5.81
N ASP A 221 -1.12 -17.08 7.01
CA ASP A 221 -0.71 -15.85 7.71
C ASP A 221 0.75 -15.50 7.34
N CYS A 222 1.07 -14.21 7.29
CA CYS A 222 2.39 -13.74 6.84
C CYS A 222 2.97 -12.58 7.65
N VAL A 223 4.28 -12.38 7.48
CA VAL A 223 5.01 -11.17 7.89
C VAL A 223 5.24 -10.32 6.65
N HIS A 224 5.04 -9.01 6.77
CA HIS A 224 5.23 -8.05 5.69
C HIS A 224 6.59 -7.35 5.83
N SER A 225 7.24 -7.06 4.70
CA SER A 225 8.31 -6.07 4.67
C SER A 225 7.74 -4.66 4.81
N THR A 226 8.58 -3.70 5.19
CA THR A 226 8.25 -2.29 4.90
C THR A 226 8.15 -2.08 3.39
N GLN A 227 7.37 -1.09 2.97
CA GLN A 227 7.33 -0.68 1.58
C GLN A 227 8.61 0.05 1.16
N PHE A 228 8.97 -0.08 -0.12
CA PHE A 228 10.11 0.60 -0.71
C PHE A 228 9.80 1.02 -2.15
N SER A 229 10.33 2.17 -2.56
CA SER A 229 10.11 2.72 -3.91
C SER A 229 11.28 2.39 -4.83
N LEU A 230 10.98 1.93 -6.04
CA LEU A 230 11.98 1.63 -7.07
C LEU A 230 11.34 1.75 -8.45
N GLY A 231 12.02 2.44 -9.37
CA GLY A 231 11.59 2.59 -10.75
C GLY A 231 10.23 3.27 -10.91
N GLY A 232 9.89 4.19 -10.00
CA GLY A 232 8.60 4.88 -9.99
C GLY A 232 7.43 4.05 -9.48
N SER A 233 7.69 2.85 -8.92
CA SER A 233 6.68 2.01 -8.28
C SER A 233 7.01 1.72 -6.83
N ASN A 234 5.98 1.53 -6.02
CA ASN A 234 6.13 1.01 -4.67
C ASN A 234 6.10 -0.53 -4.67
N TRP A 235 6.91 -1.13 -3.80
CA TRP A 235 7.09 -2.57 -3.70
C TRP A 235 7.05 -2.99 -2.24
N TYR A 236 6.66 -4.24 -2.00
CA TYR A 236 6.75 -4.91 -0.71
C TYR A 236 6.88 -6.41 -0.94
N PHE A 237 7.23 -7.18 0.08
CA PHE A 237 7.13 -8.63 -0.01
C PHE A 237 6.56 -9.23 1.27
N LYS A 238 5.90 -10.38 1.12
CA LYS A 238 5.27 -11.15 2.20
C LYS A 238 6.03 -12.46 2.39
N VAL A 239 6.29 -12.80 3.65
CA VAL A 239 6.89 -14.08 4.04
C VAL A 239 5.83 -14.88 4.78
N TYR A 240 5.48 -16.05 4.27
CA TYR A 240 4.52 -16.98 4.88
C TYR A 240 5.30 -18.13 5.55
N PRO A 241 5.54 -18.10 6.88
CA PRO A 241 6.44 -19.06 7.53
C PRO A 241 5.97 -20.52 7.44
N ASN A 242 4.65 -20.72 7.35
CA ASN A 242 3.98 -22.03 7.25
C ASN A 242 3.30 -22.24 5.89
N GLY A 243 3.82 -21.55 4.87
CA GLY A 243 3.27 -21.56 3.52
C GLY A 243 2.02 -20.70 3.40
N SER A 244 1.70 -20.29 2.18
CA SER A 244 0.54 -19.46 1.91
C SER A 244 -0.76 -20.27 1.84
N GLY A 245 -0.68 -21.60 1.70
CA GLY A 245 -1.82 -22.48 1.43
C GLY A 245 -2.49 -22.23 0.07
N ARG A 246 -1.99 -21.24 -0.70
CA ARG A 246 -2.43 -20.95 -2.06
C ARG A 246 -1.62 -21.80 -3.05
N TYR A 247 -2.17 -22.03 -4.24
CA TYR A 247 -1.52 -22.77 -5.32
C TYR A 247 -1.27 -24.26 -5.08
N GLY A 248 -1.98 -24.87 -4.12
CA GLY A 248 -1.96 -26.34 -3.93
C GLY A 248 -0.59 -26.89 -3.57
N ASP A 249 0.23 -26.10 -2.86
CA ASP A 249 1.54 -26.50 -2.39
C ASP A 249 1.44 -27.83 -1.63
N ARG A 250 1.89 -28.91 -2.30
CA ARG A 250 1.96 -30.26 -1.74
C ARG A 250 3.12 -30.43 -0.76
N THR A 251 3.94 -29.39 -0.58
CA THR A 251 5.00 -29.43 0.43
C THR A 251 4.37 -29.05 1.77
N SER A 252 3.99 -30.07 2.52
CA SER A 252 3.37 -29.95 3.85
C SER A 252 4.19 -29.18 4.90
N CYS A 253 5.30 -28.53 4.54
CA CYS A 253 6.25 -27.88 5.46
C CYS A 253 6.98 -26.63 4.92
N GLY A 254 6.73 -26.17 3.68
CA GLY A 254 7.51 -25.11 3.04
C GLY A 254 7.11 -23.68 3.46
N MET A 255 8.09 -22.83 3.77
CA MET A 255 7.89 -21.37 3.81
C MET A 255 7.72 -20.85 2.38
N SER A 256 6.92 -19.82 2.15
CA SER A 256 6.80 -19.17 0.84
C SER A 256 6.98 -17.66 0.92
N VAL A 257 7.47 -17.04 -0.15
CA VAL A 257 7.71 -15.59 -0.22
C VAL A 257 7.01 -15.04 -1.46
N PHE A 258 6.42 -13.86 -1.37
CA PHE A 258 5.68 -13.24 -2.45
C PHE A 258 6.18 -11.82 -2.63
N LEU A 259 6.50 -11.43 -3.87
CA LEU A 259 6.75 -10.02 -4.19
C LEU A 259 5.41 -9.39 -4.57
N GLY A 260 5.08 -8.26 -3.96
CA GLY A 260 3.90 -7.47 -4.27
C GLY A 260 4.27 -6.09 -4.78
N ARG A 261 3.38 -5.53 -5.60
CA ARG A 261 3.46 -4.13 -6.01
C ARG A 261 2.45 -3.30 -5.22
N GLY A 262 2.90 -2.18 -4.69
CA GLY A 262 2.04 -1.15 -4.12
C GLY A 262 1.32 -0.34 -5.21
N ARG A 263 0.39 0.51 -4.76
CA ARG A 263 -0.48 1.43 -5.54
C ARG A 263 -1.15 0.85 -6.79
N SER A 264 -2.48 0.79 -6.72
CA SER A 264 -3.32 0.24 -7.79
C SER A 264 -3.19 1.09 -9.06
N ASP A 265 -3.16 2.41 -8.97
CA ASP A 265 -3.30 3.34 -10.10
C ASP A 265 -2.05 3.47 -11.00
N GLU A 266 -0.95 2.79 -10.66
CA GLU A 266 0.27 2.82 -11.48
C GLU A 266 0.15 1.94 -12.74
N PRO A 267 0.72 2.37 -13.89
CA PRO A 267 0.73 1.59 -15.14
C PRO A 267 1.43 0.25 -14.91
N ALA A 268 1.09 -0.80 -15.67
CA ALA A 268 1.67 -2.12 -15.47
C ALA A 268 3.22 -2.09 -15.46
N THR A 269 3.82 -2.64 -14.41
CA THR A 269 5.27 -2.60 -14.21
C THR A 269 5.85 -4.01 -14.38
N THR A 270 6.82 -4.16 -15.27
CA THR A 270 7.58 -5.41 -15.38
C THR A 270 8.80 -5.35 -14.49
N ALA A 271 9.01 -6.37 -13.66
CA ALA A 271 10.18 -6.47 -12.81
C ALA A 271 10.82 -7.86 -12.90
N GLU A 272 12.14 -7.87 -12.80
CA GLU A 272 12.95 -9.05 -12.59
C GLU A 272 13.44 -9.05 -11.14
N PHE A 273 13.23 -10.13 -10.40
CA PHE A 273 13.52 -10.17 -8.97
C PHE A 273 14.01 -11.54 -8.50
N ARG A 274 14.69 -11.56 -7.36
CA ARG A 274 15.12 -12.78 -6.65
C ARG A 274 15.16 -12.54 -5.15
N PHE A 275 15.15 -13.62 -4.37
CA PHE A 275 15.28 -13.56 -2.92
C PHE A 275 16.55 -14.26 -2.42
N GLU A 276 17.17 -13.70 -1.39
CA GLU A 276 18.17 -14.35 -0.54
C GLU A 276 17.50 -14.61 0.82
N ILE A 277 17.53 -15.85 1.30
CA ILE A 277 16.81 -16.28 2.52
C ILE A 277 17.80 -16.95 3.47
N GLY A 278 18.07 -16.32 4.61
CA GLY A 278 19.18 -16.73 5.49
C GLY A 278 20.51 -16.70 4.72
N ASP A 279 21.29 -17.78 4.82
CA ASP A 279 22.53 -17.92 4.02
C ASP A 279 22.30 -18.51 2.62
N GLN A 280 21.05 -18.88 2.29
CA GLN A 280 20.72 -19.38 0.97
C GLN A 280 20.58 -18.21 0.00
N LYS A 281 21.52 -18.12 -0.93
CA LYS A 281 21.46 -17.18 -2.05
C LYS A 281 20.86 -17.89 -3.25
N GLU A 282 19.72 -17.42 -3.71
CA GLU A 282 19.20 -17.92 -4.98
C GLU A 282 19.91 -17.26 -6.16
N VAL A 283 20.33 -18.08 -7.11
CA VAL A 283 21.09 -17.61 -8.29
C VAL A 283 20.15 -17.18 -9.43
N ARG A 284 18.90 -17.68 -9.46
CA ARG A 284 17.95 -17.44 -10.55
C ARG A 284 16.97 -16.32 -10.19
N SER A 285 16.84 -15.37 -11.12
CA SER A 285 15.81 -14.33 -11.10
C SER A 285 14.53 -14.81 -11.78
N THR A 286 13.41 -14.27 -11.32
CA THR A 286 12.08 -14.42 -11.93
C THR A 286 11.68 -13.09 -12.55
N LYS A 287 11.15 -13.13 -13.77
CA LYS A 287 10.60 -11.96 -14.45
C LYS A 287 9.08 -12.04 -14.45
N HIS A 288 8.41 -10.97 -14.02
CA HIS A 288 6.95 -10.90 -13.98
C HIS A 288 6.45 -9.49 -14.30
N THR A 289 5.23 -9.39 -14.85
CA THR A 289 4.55 -8.12 -15.13
C THR A 289 3.37 -7.96 -14.20
N PHE A 290 3.51 -7.03 -13.25
CA PHE A 290 2.48 -6.69 -12.27
C PHE A 290 1.45 -5.77 -12.93
N ARG A 291 0.22 -6.26 -13.10
CA ARG A 291 -0.87 -5.53 -13.77
C ARG A 291 -1.85 -4.98 -12.75
N HIS A 292 -2.34 -3.76 -13.00
CA HIS A 292 -3.38 -3.11 -12.19
C HIS A 292 -4.65 -3.98 -12.05
N HIS A 293 -5.05 -4.72 -13.09
CA HIS A 293 -6.29 -5.49 -13.09
C HIS A 293 -6.14 -6.88 -12.44
N ASP A 294 -4.94 -7.25 -12.00
CA ASP A 294 -4.74 -8.48 -11.26
C ASP A 294 -5.12 -8.24 -9.79
N PRO A 295 -6.21 -8.86 -9.30
CA PRO A 295 -6.67 -8.66 -7.93
C PRO A 295 -5.68 -9.18 -6.88
N GLU A 296 -4.71 -10.04 -7.25
CA GLU A 296 -3.74 -10.55 -6.29
C GLU A 296 -2.52 -9.64 -6.12
N HIS A 297 -2.27 -8.65 -7.01
CA HIS A 297 -1.16 -7.67 -6.97
C HIS A 297 0.24 -8.20 -6.57
N GLU A 298 0.40 -9.51 -6.53
CA GLU A 298 1.51 -10.26 -5.94
C GLU A 298 1.84 -11.43 -6.85
N PHE A 299 3.13 -11.78 -6.93
CA PHE A 299 3.56 -12.97 -7.63
C PHE A 299 4.20 -13.96 -6.65
N PRO A 300 3.78 -15.24 -6.66
CA PRO A 300 4.37 -16.26 -5.82
C PRO A 300 5.82 -16.49 -6.19
N TYR A 301 6.70 -16.45 -5.19
CA TYR A 301 8.05 -16.98 -5.26
C TYR A 301 8.16 -18.20 -4.35
N LEU A 302 7.94 -19.37 -4.94
CA LEU A 302 7.96 -20.63 -4.22
C LEU A 302 9.40 -21.13 -4.13
N GLN A 303 10.02 -20.93 -2.97
CA GLN A 303 11.30 -21.54 -2.63
C GLN A 303 11.13 -22.46 -1.42
N TYR A 304 11.45 -23.74 -1.60
CA TYR A 304 11.47 -24.68 -0.49
C TYR A 304 12.64 -24.36 0.47
N PHE A 305 12.31 -23.86 1.66
CA PHE A 305 13.30 -23.58 2.70
C PHE A 305 13.25 -24.66 3.80
N ALA A 306 14.32 -25.46 3.90
CA ALA A 306 14.40 -26.59 4.84
C ALA A 306 14.66 -26.19 6.31
N GLY A 307 14.64 -24.90 6.66
CA GLY A 307 14.77 -24.44 8.05
C GLY A 307 16.16 -24.56 8.69
N LYS A 308 17.13 -25.22 8.04
CA LYS A 308 18.45 -25.54 8.60
C LYS A 308 19.39 -24.34 8.76
N THR A 309 18.98 -23.14 8.35
CA THR A 309 19.87 -21.97 8.17
C THR A 309 19.33 -20.72 8.87
N ILE A 310 18.73 -20.88 10.06
CA ILE A 310 18.28 -19.75 10.89
C ILE A 310 19.32 -19.58 12.01
N ALA A 311 20.31 -18.73 11.77
CA ALA A 311 21.28 -18.34 12.80
C ALA A 311 20.57 -17.55 13.91
N ASP A 312 20.83 -17.89 15.17
CA ASP A 312 20.38 -17.16 16.37
C ASP A 312 18.86 -16.91 16.48
N GLY A 313 18.05 -17.71 15.78
CA GLY A 313 16.60 -17.52 15.73
C GLY A 313 16.14 -16.28 14.94
N ARG A 314 17.04 -15.66 14.15
CA ARG A 314 16.76 -14.52 13.27
C ARG A 314 16.77 -14.97 11.82
N LEU A 315 15.69 -14.70 11.10
CA LEU A 315 15.63 -14.92 9.65
C LEU A 315 15.83 -13.59 8.94
N VAL A 316 16.74 -13.55 7.97
CA VAL A 316 16.92 -12.40 7.08
C VAL A 316 16.45 -12.78 5.68
N VAL A 317 15.56 -11.98 5.11
CA VAL A 317 15.10 -12.10 3.72
C VAL A 317 15.49 -10.84 2.98
N ARG A 318 16.28 -10.97 1.92
CA ARG A 318 16.66 -9.87 1.04
C ARG A 318 16.01 -10.06 -0.32
N CYS A 319 15.22 -9.09 -0.74
CA CYS A 319 14.66 -9.01 -2.07
C CYS A 319 15.58 -8.17 -2.95
N HIS A 320 15.97 -8.67 -4.12
CA HIS A 320 16.60 -7.89 -5.17
C HIS A 320 15.58 -7.69 -6.28
N VAL A 321 15.39 -6.44 -6.72
CA VAL A 321 14.41 -6.09 -7.75
C VAL A 321 15.07 -5.22 -8.80
N ARG A 322 14.74 -5.49 -10.05
CA ARG A 322 15.08 -4.69 -11.22
C ARG A 322 13.83 -4.39 -12.03
N VAL A 323 13.44 -3.13 -12.11
CA VAL A 323 12.33 -2.65 -12.94
C VAL A 323 12.78 -2.56 -14.40
N ILE A 324 12.00 -3.19 -15.28
CA ILE A 324 12.22 -3.21 -16.72
C ILE A 324 11.29 -2.16 -17.33
N LYS A 325 11.86 -1.06 -17.84
CA LYS A 325 11.10 -0.05 -18.59
C LYS A 325 10.51 -0.69 -19.84
N ALA A 326 9.25 -0.38 -20.14
CA ALA A 326 8.67 -0.71 -21.43
C ALA A 326 9.47 0.02 -22.51
N GLU A 327 9.90 -0.69 -23.55
CA GLU A 327 10.43 -0.06 -24.76
C GLU A 327 9.30 0.80 -25.34
N THR A 328 9.51 2.11 -25.45
CA THR A 328 8.61 2.97 -26.22
C THR A 328 8.57 2.45 -27.65
N PRO A 329 7.38 2.20 -28.23
CA PRO A 329 7.29 1.91 -29.66
C PRO A 329 7.87 3.12 -30.41
N ASN A 330 8.83 2.86 -31.30
CA ASN A 330 9.35 3.85 -32.24
C ASN A 330 8.25 4.36 -33.18
#